data_AF-A0A1B6KJ97-F1
#
_entry.id   AF-A0A1B6KJ97-F1
#
_cell.length_a   1.000
_cell.length_b   1.000
_cell.length_c   1.000
_cell.angle_alpha   90.00
_cell.angle_beta   90.00
_cell.angle_gamma   90.00
#
_symmetry.space_group_name_H-M   'P 1'
#
loop_
_entity.id
_entity.type
_entity.pdbx_description
1 polymer ?
#
loop_
_entity_poly.entity_id
_entity_poly.type
_entity_poly.pdbx_seq_one_letter_code
_entity_poly.pdbx_strand_id
1 'polypeptide(L)'
;RLDWTVVGEPVLAVCSFGVAAVLFIMSGTQSMAVAYLTYICFTVIYHTMITVANSEVAKQVNKDSYGLIFGVTTFFALLMQTGLTYVVNKVYRLPARVQFTVYASYFSGLAVCFVFVTVTSLVLRLRQR
;
A
#
# COMPACT_ATOMS: atom_id res chain seq x y z
N ARG A 1 0.29 -16.73 21.45
CA ARG A 1 1.13 -16.50 20.25
C ARG A 1 0.26 -15.70 19.28
N LEU A 2 0.71 -14.52 18.83
CA LEU A 2 -0.08 -13.71 17.89
C LEU A 2 0.02 -14.38 16.52
N ASP A 3 -1.09 -14.84 15.96
CA ASP A 3 -1.10 -15.41 14.61
C ASP A 3 -0.98 -14.27 13.60
N TRP A 4 0.25 -14.01 13.17
CA TRP A 4 0.57 -12.95 12.21
C TRP A 4 -0.13 -13.13 10.86
N THR A 5 -0.62 -14.33 10.53
CA THR A 5 -1.52 -14.61 9.39
C THR A 5 -2.90 -13.97 9.54
N VAL A 6 -3.35 -13.71 10.76
CA VAL A 6 -4.64 -13.07 11.05
C VAL A 6 -4.51 -11.55 11.11
N VAL A 7 -3.33 -11.08 11.49
CA VAL A 7 -3.07 -9.66 11.77
C VAL A 7 -2.50 -8.94 10.54
N GLY A 8 -1.91 -9.64 9.56
CA GLY A 8 -1.33 -9.02 8.37
C GLY A 8 -2.34 -8.31 7.48
N GLU A 9 -3.46 -8.98 7.15
CA GLU A 9 -4.55 -8.42 6.33
C GLU A 9 -5.12 -7.10 6.90
N PRO A 10 -5.54 -7.02 8.19
CA PRO A 10 -6.05 -5.77 8.76
C PRO A 10 -4.97 -4.69 8.90
N VAL A 11 -3.70 -5.05 9.15
CA VAL A 11 -2.59 -4.07 9.18
C VAL A 11 -2.40 -3.43 7.81
N LEU A 12 -2.46 -4.20 6.72
CA LEU A 12 -2.40 -3.67 5.35
C LEU A 12 -3.55 -2.71 5.05
N ALA A 13 -4.77 -3.02 5.51
CA ALA A 13 -5.93 -2.14 5.37
C ALA A 13 -5.74 -0.81 6.12
N VAL A 14 -5.33 -0.85 7.40
CA VAL A 14 -5.10 0.35 8.21
C VAL A 14 -3.96 1.20 7.65
N CYS A 15 -2.84 0.58 7.25
CA CYS A 15 -1.73 1.30 6.63
C CYS A 15 -2.16 1.96 5.31
N SER A 16 -2.97 1.29 4.49
CA SER A 16 -3.48 1.86 3.23
C SER A 16 -4.39 3.06 3.45
N PHE A 17 -5.26 2.99 4.46
CA PHE A 17 -6.10 4.12 4.86
C PHE A 17 -5.26 5.29 5.40
N GLY A 18 -4.22 4.99 6.19
CA GLY A 18 -3.26 5.98 6.68
C GLY A 18 -2.54 6.71 5.54
N VAL A 19 -2.08 5.97 4.52
CA VAL A 19 -1.47 6.56 3.32
C VAL A 19 -2.46 7.47 2.58
N ALA A 20 -3.71 7.04 2.39
CA ALA A 20 -4.73 7.84 1.72
C ALA A 20 -5.02 9.15 2.48
N ALA A 21 -5.15 9.08 3.82
CA ALA A 21 -5.38 10.26 4.65
C ALA A 21 -4.20 11.25 4.59
N VAL A 22 -2.96 10.75 4.66
CA VAL A 22 -1.76 11.59 4.57
C VAL A 22 -1.64 12.27 3.20
N LEU A 23 -1.91 11.56 2.11
CA LEU A 23 -1.90 12.13 0.76
C LEU A 23 -3.03 13.15 0.54
N PHE A 24 -4.19 12.95 1.16
CA PHE A 24 -5.29 13.91 1.12
C PHE A 24 -4.92 15.22 1.83
N ILE A 25 -4.33 15.14 3.03
CA ILE A 25 -3.82 16.31 3.77
C ILE A 25 -2.76 17.04 2.95
N MET A 26 -1.87 16.29 2.29
CA MET A 26 -0.82 16.85 1.43
C MET A 26 -1.38 17.57 0.20
N SER A 27 -2.49 17.11 -0.38
CA SER A 27 -3.17 17.77 -1.51
C SER A 27 -3.76 19.14 -1.13
N GLY A 28 -4.36 19.25 0.06
CA GLY A 28 -5.00 20.48 0.53
C GLY A 28 -4.04 21.54 1.10
N THR A 29 -2.77 21.19 1.30
CA THR A 29 -1.81 22.04 2.01
C THR A 29 -1.07 23.01 1.08
N GLN A 30 -0.96 24.28 1.47
CA GLN A 30 -0.13 25.31 0.82
C GLN A 30 1.22 25.54 1.53
N SER A 31 1.36 25.06 2.78
CA SER A 31 2.58 25.20 3.56
C SER A 31 3.62 24.13 3.21
N MET A 32 4.84 24.56 2.89
CA MET A 32 5.96 23.66 2.61
C MET A 32 6.29 22.75 3.81
N ALA A 33 6.23 23.27 5.03
CA ALA A 33 6.55 22.50 6.24
C ALA A 33 5.59 21.31 6.45
N VAL A 34 4.30 21.55 6.27
CA VAL A 34 3.28 20.50 6.40
C VAL A 34 3.41 19.47 5.28
N ALA A 35 3.71 19.91 4.04
CA ALA A 35 3.95 18.99 2.93
C ALA A 35 5.15 18.05 3.18
N TYR A 36 6.24 18.55 3.77
CA TYR A 36 7.40 17.71 4.15
C TYR A 36 7.07 16.73 5.28
N LEU A 37 6.34 17.16 6.31
CA LEU A 37 5.89 16.28 7.38
C LEU A 37 5.01 15.14 6.85
N THR A 38 4.03 15.47 6.01
CA THR A 38 3.17 14.45 5.38
C THR A 38 3.97 13.51 4.48
N TYR A 39 4.98 14.02 3.77
CA TYR A 39 5.85 13.19 2.94
C TYR A 39 6.63 12.16 3.78
N ILE A 40 7.22 12.58 4.91
CA ILE A 40 7.93 11.66 5.82
C ILE A 40 6.98 10.58 6.34
N CYS A 41 5.79 10.96 6.80
CA CYS A 41 4.77 10.01 7.26
C CYS A 41 4.38 9.03 6.15
N PHE A 42 4.16 9.52 4.94
CA PHE A 42 3.86 8.69 3.76
C PHE A 42 4.94 7.63 3.53
N THR A 43 6.21 8.03 3.49
CA THR A 43 7.33 7.12 3.24
C THR A 43 7.41 6.03 4.30
N VAL A 44 7.25 6.37 5.58
CA VAL A 44 7.30 5.38 6.67
C VAL A 44 6.18 4.35 6.54
N ILE A 45 4.94 4.79 6.30
CA ILE A 45 3.80 3.88 6.19
C ILE A 45 3.93 3.02 4.93
N TYR A 46 4.34 3.60 3.80
CA TYR A 46 4.53 2.90 2.53
C TYR A 46 5.57 1.77 2.64
N HIS A 47 6.74 2.06 3.21
CA HIS A 47 7.78 1.04 3.38
C HIS A 47 7.34 -0.07 4.34
N THR A 48 6.63 0.29 5.42
CA THR A 48 6.06 -0.69 6.35
C THR A 48 5.06 -1.62 5.63
N MET A 49 4.19 -1.05 4.79
CA MET A 49 3.22 -1.80 4.00
C MET A 49 3.90 -2.81 3.06
N ILE A 50 4.96 -2.41 2.35
CA ILE A 50 5.71 -3.33 1.47
C ILE A 50 6.28 -4.50 2.27
N THR A 51 6.88 -4.24 3.44
CA THR A 51 7.44 -5.30 4.28
C THR A 51 6.36 -6.27 4.76
N VAL A 52 5.21 -5.76 5.21
CA VAL A 52 4.08 -6.60 5.65
C VAL A 52 3.52 -7.40 4.48
N ALA A 53 3.31 -6.79 3.31
CA ALA A 53 2.80 -7.46 2.12
C ALA A 53 3.72 -8.62 1.68
N ASN A 54 5.04 -8.38 1.67
CA ASN A 54 6.02 -9.43 1.37
C ASN A 54 6.00 -10.56 2.42
N SER A 55 5.76 -10.23 3.70
CA SER A 55 5.60 -11.24 4.75
C SER A 55 4.33 -12.07 4.57
N GLU A 56 3.22 -11.46 4.16
CA GLU A 56 1.97 -12.16 3.86
C GLU A 56 2.15 -13.14 2.70
N VAL A 57 2.80 -12.71 1.60
CA VAL A 57 3.05 -13.58 0.45
C VAL A 57 3.98 -14.73 0.83
N ALA A 58 5.04 -14.47 1.60
CA ALA A 58 5.97 -15.51 2.05
C ALA A 58 5.31 -16.60 2.91
N LYS A 59 4.26 -16.27 3.68
CA LYS A 59 3.54 -17.26 4.52
C LYS A 59 2.81 -18.32 3.71
N GLN A 60 2.42 -18.01 2.48
CA GLN A 60 1.62 -18.91 1.64
C GLN A 60 2.47 -19.85 0.77
N VAL A 61 3.80 -19.80 0.91
CA VAL A 61 4.71 -20.52 0.00
C VAL A 61 5.72 -21.40 0.76
N ASN A 62 6.30 -22.37 0.05
CA ASN A 62 7.37 -23.21 0.53
C ASN A 62 8.66 -22.42 0.78
N LYS A 63 9.37 -22.81 1.86
CA LYS A 63 10.60 -22.17 2.33
C LYS A 63 11.71 -22.12 1.29
N ASP A 64 11.77 -23.10 0.41
CA ASP A 64 12.80 -23.23 -0.63
C ASP A 64 12.69 -22.14 -1.71
N SER A 65 11.56 -21.44 -1.81
CA SER A 65 11.30 -20.40 -2.83
C SER A 65 11.11 -19.00 -2.26
N TYR A 66 11.41 -18.77 -0.98
CA TYR A 66 11.20 -17.47 -0.33
C TYR A 66 11.97 -16.32 -0.98
N GLY A 67 13.26 -16.51 -1.25
CA GLY A 67 14.09 -15.47 -1.88
C GLY A 67 13.59 -15.11 -3.28
N LEU A 68 13.20 -16.12 -4.07
CA LEU A 68 12.69 -15.91 -5.42
C LEU A 68 11.36 -15.16 -5.41
N ILE A 69 10.44 -15.51 -4.52
CA ILE A 69 9.10 -14.90 -4.47
C ILE A 69 9.16 -13.48 -3.90
N PHE A 70 10.02 -13.25 -2.91
CA PHE A 70 10.33 -11.90 -2.47
C PHE A 70 10.84 -11.04 -3.64
N GLY A 71 11.78 -11.58 -4.42
CA GLY A 71 12.33 -10.90 -5.60
C GLY A 71 11.28 -10.61 -6.67
N VAL A 72 10.48 -11.61 -7.06
CA VAL A 72 9.45 -11.48 -8.10
C VAL A 72 8.34 -10.53 -7.68
N THR A 73 7.86 -10.63 -6.43
CA THR A 73 6.82 -9.72 -5.90
C THR A 73 7.32 -8.27 -5.89
N THR A 74 8.57 -8.05 -5.44
CA THR A 74 9.18 -6.72 -5.42
C THR A 74 9.42 -6.19 -6.84
N PHE A 75 9.83 -7.05 -7.77
CA PHE A 75 10.04 -6.69 -9.17
C PHE A 75 8.75 -6.21 -9.84
N PHE A 76 7.65 -6.94 -9.66
CA PHE A 76 6.34 -6.51 -10.18
C PHE A 76 5.85 -5.21 -9.52
N ALA A 77 6.08 -5.03 -8.22
CA ALA A 77 5.75 -3.77 -7.54
C ALA A 77 6.51 -2.58 -8.15
N LEU A 78 7.81 -2.73 -8.40
CA LEU A 78 8.65 -1.70 -9.02
C LEU A 78 8.28 -1.44 -10.48
N LEU A 79 7.92 -2.47 -11.24
CA LEU A 79 7.41 -2.31 -12.61
C LEU A 79 6.12 -1.48 -12.62
N MET A 80 5.17 -1.80 -11.75
CA MET A 80 3.91 -1.07 -11.65
C MET A 80 4.12 0.38 -11.20
N GLN A 81 5.00 0.60 -10.22
CA GLN A 81 5.40 1.94 -9.78
C GLN A 81 6.02 2.76 -10.92
N THR A 82 6.92 2.15 -11.70
CA THR A 82 7.58 2.81 -12.83
C THR A 82 6.57 3.14 -13.93
N GLY A 83 5.68 2.21 -14.26
CA GLY A 83 4.61 2.44 -15.24
C GLY A 83 3.69 3.58 -14.85
N LEU A 84 3.21 3.60 -13.60
CA LEU A 84 2.36 4.68 -13.09
C LEU A 84 3.08 6.04 -13.14
N THR A 85 4.34 6.08 -12.71
CA THR A 85 5.17 7.29 -12.75
C THR A 85 5.38 7.78 -14.18
N TYR A 86 5.63 6.88 -15.13
CA TYR A 86 5.80 7.21 -16.53
C TYR A 86 4.52 7.82 -17.12
N VAL A 87 3.37 7.19 -16.89
CA VAL A 87 2.07 7.69 -17.38
C VAL A 87 1.76 9.07 -16.80
N VAL A 88 1.84 9.22 -15.48
CA VAL A 88 1.49 10.47 -14.80
C VAL A 88 2.44 11.62 -15.19
N ASN A 89 3.74 11.35 -15.21
CA ASN A 89 4.75 12.40 -15.38
C ASN A 89 5.11 12.67 -16.85
N LYS A 90 5.25 11.63 -17.68
CA LYS A 90 5.70 11.77 -19.08
C LYS A 90 4.55 11.89 -20.07
N VAL A 91 3.47 11.13 -19.90
CA VAL A 91 2.33 11.17 -20.83
C VAL A 91 1.44 12.36 -20.54
N TYR A 92 0.95 12.49 -19.30
CA TYR A 92 -0.01 13.54 -18.95
C TYR A 92 0.62 14.87 -18.50
N ARG A 93 1.93 14.88 -18.18
CA ARG A 93 2.69 16.08 -17.72
C ARG A 93 1.94 16.89 -16.65
N LEU A 94 1.31 16.19 -15.71
CA LEU A 94 0.45 16.81 -14.69
C LEU A 94 1.28 17.65 -13.72
N PRO A 95 0.75 18.77 -13.21
CA PRO A 95 1.40 19.53 -12.14
C PRO A 95 1.46 18.70 -10.85
N ALA A 96 2.52 18.88 -10.04
CA ALA A 96 2.82 18.04 -8.88
C ALA A 96 1.63 17.79 -7.93
N ARG A 97 0.79 18.81 -7.69
CA ARG A 97 -0.41 18.68 -6.83
C ARG A 97 -1.43 17.67 -7.37
N VAL A 98 -1.65 17.66 -8.69
CA VAL A 98 -2.57 16.72 -9.33
C VAL A 98 -1.97 15.32 -9.33
N GLN A 99 -0.64 15.19 -9.44
CA GLN A 99 0.04 13.89 -9.29
C GLN A 99 -0.23 13.27 -7.91
N PHE A 100 -0.14 14.05 -6.82
CA PHE A 100 -0.47 13.57 -5.48
C PHE A 100 -1.92 13.10 -5.35
N THR A 101 -2.86 13.77 -6.05
CA THR A 101 -4.26 13.35 -6.06
C THR A 101 -4.45 12.01 -6.78
N VAL A 102 -3.76 11.80 -7.91
CA VAL A 102 -3.77 10.50 -8.61
C VAL A 102 -3.19 9.40 -7.74
N TYR A 103 -2.05 9.64 -7.07
CA TYR A 103 -1.47 8.68 -6.14
C TYR A 103 -2.40 8.40 -4.94
N ALA A 104 -3.08 9.42 -4.41
CA ALA A 104 -4.07 9.27 -3.35
C ALA A 104 -5.22 8.36 -3.78
N SER A 105 -5.77 8.56 -4.99
CA SER A 105 -6.83 7.69 -5.53
C SER A 105 -6.37 6.24 -5.71
N TYR A 106 -5.12 6.02 -6.13
CA TYR A 106 -4.54 4.68 -6.25
C TYR A 106 -4.49 3.96 -4.89
N PHE A 107 -3.94 4.62 -3.86
CA PHE A 107 -3.89 4.05 -2.51
C PHE A 107 -5.27 3.92 -1.86
N SER A 108 -6.22 4.80 -2.19
CA SER A 108 -7.62 4.65 -1.75
C SER A 108 -8.25 3.40 -2.34
N GLY A 109 -8.03 3.11 -3.62
CA GLY A 109 -8.49 1.86 -4.25
C GLY A 109 -7.85 0.62 -3.61
N LEU A 110 -6.55 0.71 -3.33
CA LEU A 110 -5.82 -0.35 -2.62
C LEU A 110 -6.40 -0.59 -1.21
N ALA A 111 -6.73 0.48 -0.48
CA ALA A 111 -7.36 0.40 0.84
C ALA A 111 -8.72 -0.32 0.78
N VAL A 112 -9.56 0.03 -0.20
CA VAL A 112 -10.86 -0.66 -0.41
C VAL A 112 -10.66 -2.14 -0.70
N CYS A 113 -9.67 -2.48 -1.54
CA CYS A 113 -9.34 -3.88 -1.84
C CYS A 113 -8.93 -4.65 -0.58
N PHE A 114 -8.02 -4.10 0.23
CA PHE A 114 -7.60 -4.74 1.48
C PHE A 114 -8.71 -4.82 2.52
N VAL A 115 -9.60 -3.82 2.60
CA VAL A 115 -10.79 -3.88 3.46
C VAL A 115 -11.70 -5.01 3.00
N PHE A 116 -11.95 -5.15 1.69
CA PHE A 116 -12.76 -6.24 1.16
C PHE A 116 -12.17 -7.61 1.50
N VAL A 117 -10.86 -7.81 1.28
CA VAL A 117 -10.16 -9.04 1.66
C VAL A 117 -10.24 -9.30 3.15
N THR A 118 -10.05 -8.27 3.99
CA THR A 118 -10.15 -8.41 5.45
C THR A 118 -11.57 -8.83 5.87
N VAL A 119 -12.60 -8.25 5.25
CA VAL A 119 -14.00 -8.57 5.55
C VAL A 119 -14.34 -9.98 5.07
N THR A 120 -13.94 -10.39 3.86
CA THR A 120 -14.21 -11.75 3.37
C THR A 120 -13.48 -12.81 4.20
N SER A 121 -12.20 -12.57 4.54
CA SER A 121 -11.44 -13.43 5.44
C SER A 121 -12.09 -13.54 6.82
N LEU A 122 -12.63 -12.44 7.37
CA LEU A 122 -13.36 -12.46 8.64
C LEU A 122 -14.69 -13.24 8.55
N VAL A 123 -15.48 -13.01 7.50
CA VAL A 123 -16.78 -13.68 7.28
C VAL A 123 -16.59 -15.19 7.09
N LEU A 124 -15.59 -15.61 6.32
CA LEU A 124 -15.28 -17.03 6.13
C LEU A 124 -14.89 -17.71 7.45
N ARG A 125 -14.18 -17.02 8.33
CA ARG A 125 -13.81 -17.53 9.66
C ARG A 125 -15.00 -17.61 10.60
N LEU A 126 -15.91 -16.62 10.58
CA LEU A 126 -17.15 -16.68 11.35
C LEU A 126 -18.06 -17.82 10.87
N ARG A 127 -17.99 -18.21 9.60
CA ARG A 127 -18.74 -19.33 9.03
C ARG A 127 -18.15 -20.71 9.35
N GLN A 128 -16.88 -20.79 9.72
CA GLN A 128 -16.19 -22.04 10.10
C GLN A 128 -16.24 -22.34 11.61
N ARG A 129 -16.77 -21.42 12.43
CA ARG A 129 -17.09 -21.64 13.85
C ARG A 129 -18.54 -22.06 14.00
#